data_AF-A0A2C7A6Y3-F1
#
_entry.id   AF-A0A2C7A6Y3-F1
#
_cell.length_a   1.000
_cell.length_b   1.000
_cell.length_c   1.000
_cell.angle_alpha   90.00
_cell.angle_beta   90.00
_cell.angle_gamma   90.00
#
_symmetry.space_group_name_H-M   'P 1'
#
loop_
_entity.id
_entity.type
_entity.pdbx_description
1 polymer ?
#
loop_
_entity_poly.entity_id
_entity_poly.type
_entity_poly.pdbx_seq_one_letter_code
_entity_poly.pdbx_strand_id
1 'polypeptide(L)'
;MVGTTLWGALAALAFFVVARVMAGNGGTTPLPLERALAGLAPERLGLVALLGAAAGLALRLLRRLLPPGPRRALGGGLVAGALAVVVFHQSSLFVLHQAFRLVPERGFLFAPLPGIEIPALYALMVAGALGGAFLSQMLRWVHALPDLLCGALLGAFGLSLLGQLPGVPGFGAPWWQWALINGGWGWGTAFLLRPLALRGGEGRHGARAAG
;
A
#
# COMPACT_ATOMS: atom_id res chain seq x y z
N MET A 1 -27.80 -3.57 -4.48
CA MET A 1 -26.99 -2.86 -3.46
C MET A 1 -26.51 -3.76 -2.31
N VAL A 2 -27.15 -4.91 -2.04
CA VAL A 2 -26.76 -5.85 -0.96
C VAL A 2 -25.39 -6.51 -1.17
N GLY A 3 -24.95 -6.69 -2.43
CA GLY A 3 -23.68 -7.37 -2.71
C GLY A 3 -22.45 -6.60 -2.23
N THR A 4 -22.40 -5.28 -2.39
CA THR A 4 -21.20 -4.48 -2.08
C THR A 4 -20.93 -4.35 -0.58
N THR A 5 -21.97 -4.33 0.25
CA THR A 5 -21.84 -4.27 1.71
C THR A 5 -21.36 -5.61 2.27
N LEU A 6 -21.85 -6.73 1.74
CA LEU A 6 -21.40 -8.06 2.12
C LEU A 6 -19.91 -8.27 1.82
N TRP A 7 -19.45 -7.92 0.61
CA TRP A 7 -18.04 -8.03 0.24
C TRP A 7 -17.13 -7.14 1.10
N GLY A 8 -17.60 -5.93 1.46
CA GLY A 8 -16.88 -5.05 2.38
C GLY A 8 -16.74 -5.66 3.79
N ALA A 9 -17.82 -6.22 4.32
CA ALA A 9 -17.82 -6.88 5.63
C ALA A 9 -16.91 -8.12 5.65
N LEU A 10 -16.96 -8.95 4.60
CA LEU A 10 -16.09 -10.13 4.46
C LEU A 10 -14.61 -9.74 4.34
N ALA A 11 -14.29 -8.68 3.59
CA ALA A 11 -12.92 -8.17 3.51
C ALA A 11 -12.44 -7.66 4.87
N ALA A 12 -13.26 -6.88 5.58
CA ALA A 12 -12.94 -6.40 6.92
C ALA A 12 -12.71 -7.56 7.92
N LEU A 13 -13.56 -8.58 7.87
CA LEU A 13 -13.42 -9.79 8.69
C LEU A 13 -12.14 -10.56 8.33
N ALA A 14 -11.83 -10.76 7.06
CA ALA A 14 -10.61 -11.42 6.62
C ALA A 14 -9.37 -10.67 7.09
N PHE A 15 -9.35 -9.34 6.96
CA PHE A 15 -8.27 -8.50 7.49
C PHE A 15 -8.15 -8.59 9.01
N PHE A 16 -9.27 -8.61 9.73
CA PHE A 16 -9.29 -8.82 11.18
C PHE A 16 -8.71 -10.18 11.57
N VAL A 17 -9.06 -11.25 10.86
CA VAL A 17 -8.53 -12.62 11.10
C VAL A 17 -7.03 -12.69 10.80
N VAL A 18 -6.57 -12.10 9.69
CA VAL A 18 -5.14 -12.03 9.36
C VAL A 18 -4.37 -11.25 10.41
N ALA A 19 -4.89 -10.10 10.85
CA ALA A 19 -4.32 -9.33 11.95
C ALA A 19 -4.29 -10.15 13.25
N ARG A 20 -5.35 -10.92 13.54
CA ARG A 20 -5.43 -11.87 14.67
C ARG A 20 -4.29 -12.89 14.65
N VAL A 21 -4.09 -13.55 13.52
CA VAL A 21 -3.07 -14.61 13.34
C VAL A 21 -1.65 -14.05 13.41
N MET A 22 -1.45 -12.86 12.83
CA MET A 22 -0.12 -12.24 12.77
C MET A 22 0.28 -11.54 14.06
N ALA A 23 -0.65 -10.88 14.76
CA ALA A 23 -0.41 -10.24 16.06
C ALA A 23 -0.03 -11.26 17.15
N GLY A 24 -0.51 -12.50 17.05
CA GLY A 24 -0.10 -13.60 17.93
C GLY A 24 1.34 -14.09 17.71
N ASN A 25 1.98 -13.73 16.59
CA ASN A 25 3.25 -14.29 16.15
C ASN A 25 4.34 -13.25 15.78
N GLY A 26 4.06 -11.94 15.86
CA GLY A 26 4.94 -10.88 15.34
C GLY A 26 5.35 -9.80 16.35
N GLY A 27 6.43 -10.01 17.11
CA GLY A 27 7.14 -8.95 17.87
C GLY A 27 8.03 -9.46 19.02
N THR A 28 9.06 -8.69 19.40
CA THR A 28 9.92 -8.92 20.60
C THR A 28 9.20 -8.61 21.92
N THR A 29 8.07 -7.91 21.85
CA THR A 29 7.03 -7.86 22.87
C THR A 29 5.72 -8.16 22.17
N PRO A 30 5.21 -9.40 22.22
CA PRO A 30 3.83 -9.64 21.86
C PRO A 30 3.02 -8.81 22.85
N LEU A 31 2.50 -7.65 22.43
CA LEU A 31 1.30 -7.13 23.08
C LEU A 31 0.27 -8.22 22.81
N PRO A 32 -0.19 -8.96 23.84
CA PRO A 32 -1.19 -9.99 23.64
C PRO A 32 -2.34 -9.33 22.88
N LEU A 33 -2.77 -9.92 21.78
CA LEU A 33 -3.80 -9.34 20.93
C LEU A 33 -5.04 -8.91 21.73
N GLU A 34 -5.36 -9.65 22.79
CA GLU A 34 -6.40 -9.26 23.75
C GLU A 34 -6.17 -7.87 24.36
N ARG A 35 -4.94 -7.54 24.79
CA ARG A 35 -4.61 -6.21 25.31
C ARG A 35 -4.68 -5.13 24.24
N ALA A 36 -4.24 -5.44 23.02
CA ALA A 36 -4.33 -4.51 21.89
C ALA A 36 -5.79 -4.22 21.51
N LEU A 37 -6.65 -5.24 21.50
CA LEU A 37 -8.08 -5.09 21.21
C LEU A 37 -8.86 -4.47 22.36
N ALA A 38 -8.51 -4.75 23.62
CA ALA A 38 -9.16 -4.18 24.80
C ALA A 38 -8.97 -2.66 24.89
N GLY A 39 -7.91 -2.12 24.29
CA GLY A 39 -7.67 -0.67 24.21
C GLY A 39 -8.40 0.05 23.06
N LEU A 40 -9.03 -0.68 22.14
CA LEU A 40 -9.71 -0.06 20.99
C LEU A 40 -11.11 0.43 21.39
N ALA A 41 -11.27 1.75 21.47
CA ALA A 41 -12.58 2.36 21.63
C ALA A 41 -13.45 2.09 20.37
N PRO A 42 -14.65 1.47 20.49
CA PRO A 42 -15.53 1.18 19.35
C PRO A 42 -15.87 2.43 18.52
N GLU A 43 -15.98 3.58 19.19
CA GLU A 43 -16.22 4.90 18.58
C GLU A 43 -15.10 5.29 17.61
N ARG A 44 -13.84 5.01 17.95
CA ARG A 44 -12.68 5.27 17.07
C ARG A 44 -12.71 4.37 15.84
N LEU A 45 -13.13 3.10 16.00
CA LEU A 45 -13.31 2.20 14.86
C LEU A 45 -14.39 2.70 13.90
N GLY A 46 -15.52 3.19 14.43
CA GLY A 46 -16.58 3.80 13.63
C GLY A 46 -16.11 5.04 12.86
N LEU A 47 -15.35 5.92 13.52
CA LEU A 47 -14.77 7.12 12.88
C LEU A 47 -13.78 6.76 11.77
N VAL A 48 -12.86 5.81 12.02
CA VAL A 48 -11.88 5.36 11.02
C VAL A 48 -12.59 4.73 9.81
N ALA A 49 -13.63 3.91 10.04
CA ALA A 49 -14.44 3.34 8.97
C ALA A 49 -15.16 4.43 8.15
N LEU A 50 -15.72 5.43 8.80
CA LEU A 50 -16.42 6.55 8.15
C LEU A 50 -15.46 7.42 7.34
N LEU A 51 -14.29 7.76 7.89
CA LEU A 51 -13.24 8.50 7.17
C LEU A 51 -12.74 7.71 5.95
N GLY A 52 -12.53 6.41 6.09
CA GLY A 52 -12.16 5.53 4.99
C GLY A 52 -13.23 5.48 3.89
N ALA A 53 -14.51 5.36 4.27
CA ALA A 53 -15.63 5.39 3.33
C ALA A 53 -15.75 6.74 2.61
N ALA A 54 -15.62 7.84 3.35
CA ALA A 54 -15.66 9.20 2.81
C ALA A 54 -14.50 9.44 1.82
N ALA A 55 -13.27 9.05 2.18
CA ALA A 55 -12.12 9.12 1.31
C ALA A 55 -12.31 8.27 0.04
N GLY A 56 -12.84 7.05 0.18
CA GLY A 56 -13.17 6.18 -0.95
C GLY A 56 -14.21 6.78 -1.89
N LEU A 57 -15.26 7.41 -1.33
CA LEU A 57 -16.28 8.11 -2.10
C LEU A 57 -15.71 9.34 -2.82
N ALA A 58 -14.96 10.19 -2.12
CA ALA A 58 -14.32 11.38 -2.69
C ALA A 58 -13.40 10.99 -3.84
N LEU A 59 -12.55 9.98 -3.65
CA LEU A 59 -11.69 9.44 -4.68
C LEU A 59 -12.50 8.90 -5.87
N ARG A 60 -13.59 8.17 -5.62
CA ARG A 60 -14.47 7.67 -6.68
C ARG A 60 -15.09 8.81 -7.49
N LEU A 61 -15.50 9.90 -6.83
CA LEU A 61 -16.07 11.09 -7.47
C LEU A 61 -15.02 11.85 -8.29
N LEU A 62 -13.86 12.15 -7.70
CA LEU A 62 -12.75 12.81 -8.39
C LEU A 62 -12.29 12.02 -9.62
N ARG A 63 -12.24 10.69 -9.52
CA ARG A 63 -11.90 9.82 -10.66
C ARG A 63 -12.87 9.89 -11.82
N ARG A 64 -14.10 10.37 -11.64
CA ARG A 64 -15.06 10.55 -12.74
C ARG A 64 -14.69 11.73 -13.64
N LEU A 65 -13.91 12.68 -13.13
CA LEU A 65 -13.44 13.85 -13.88
C LEU A 65 -12.27 13.50 -14.82
N LEU A 66 -11.68 12.31 -14.66
CA LEU A 66 -10.53 11.87 -15.43
C LEU A 66 -10.96 11.08 -16.67
N PRO A 67 -10.23 11.22 -17.80
CA PRO A 67 -10.41 10.35 -18.95
C PRO A 67 -10.25 8.86 -18.57
N PRO A 68 -10.82 7.92 -19.35
CA PRO A 68 -10.84 6.49 -19.01
C PRO A 68 -9.47 5.91 -18.69
N GLY A 69 -8.45 6.38 -19.40
CA GLY A 69 -7.09 5.92 -19.25
C GLY A 69 -6.40 6.27 -17.94
N PRO A 70 -6.17 7.56 -17.66
CA PRO A 70 -5.71 8.03 -16.35
C PRO A 70 -6.56 7.48 -15.19
N ARG A 71 -7.87 7.33 -15.39
CA ARG A 71 -8.77 6.76 -14.39
C ARG A 71 -8.47 5.29 -14.10
N ARG A 72 -8.18 4.48 -15.12
CA ARG A 72 -7.77 3.06 -14.97
C ARG A 72 -6.40 2.97 -14.32
N ALA A 73 -5.44 3.76 -14.79
CA ALA A 73 -4.10 3.84 -14.24
C ALA A 73 -4.13 4.17 -12.74
N LEU A 74 -4.81 5.25 -12.36
CA LEU A 74 -4.93 5.69 -10.96
C LEU A 74 -5.60 4.61 -10.10
N GLY A 75 -6.67 3.98 -10.60
CA GLY A 75 -7.35 2.89 -9.88
C GLY A 75 -6.46 1.67 -9.67
N GLY A 76 -5.79 1.24 -10.73
CA GLY A 76 -4.84 0.15 -10.69
C GLY A 76 -3.67 0.46 -9.77
N GLY A 77 -3.15 1.68 -9.83
CA GLY A 77 -2.05 2.19 -9.02
C GLY A 77 -2.35 2.12 -7.54
N LEU A 78 -3.54 2.55 -7.12
CA LEU A 78 -3.98 2.43 -5.72
C LEU A 78 -3.96 0.99 -5.22
N VAL A 79 -4.54 0.06 -6.00
CA VAL A 79 -4.64 -1.34 -5.60
C VAL A 79 -3.27 -2.01 -5.63
N ALA A 80 -2.53 -1.86 -6.73
CA ALA A 80 -1.20 -2.44 -6.91
C ALA A 80 -0.21 -1.92 -5.86
N GLY A 81 -0.23 -0.62 -5.57
CA GLY A 81 0.64 -0.01 -4.57
C GLY A 81 0.36 -0.50 -3.15
N ALA A 82 -0.90 -0.65 -2.76
CA ALA A 82 -1.28 -1.23 -1.46
C ALA A 82 -0.86 -2.70 -1.35
N LEU A 83 -1.14 -3.50 -2.38
CA LEU A 83 -0.76 -4.92 -2.41
C LEU A 83 0.76 -5.08 -2.39
N ALA A 84 1.50 -4.21 -3.07
CA ALA A 84 2.94 -4.28 -3.13
C ALA A 84 3.60 -4.02 -1.76
N VAL A 85 2.95 -3.28 -0.86
CA VAL A 85 3.41 -3.15 0.53
C VAL A 85 3.41 -4.52 1.20
N VAL A 86 2.31 -5.26 1.10
CA VAL A 86 2.20 -6.57 1.75
C VAL A 86 3.14 -7.58 1.11
N VAL A 87 3.11 -7.69 -0.22
CA VAL A 87 3.78 -8.77 -0.97
C VAL A 87 5.28 -8.53 -1.11
N PHE A 88 5.71 -7.31 -1.36
CA PHE A 88 7.12 -7.01 -1.65
C PHE A 88 7.80 -6.30 -0.49
N HIS A 89 7.24 -5.17 -0.02
CA HIS A 89 7.88 -4.39 1.04
C HIS A 89 8.01 -5.17 2.35
N GLN A 90 6.89 -5.65 2.90
CA GLN A 90 6.88 -6.33 4.20
C GLN A 90 7.53 -7.71 4.12
N SER A 91 7.39 -8.43 3.01
CA SER A 91 8.12 -9.69 2.78
C SER A 91 9.63 -9.48 2.72
N SER A 92 10.11 -8.42 2.03
CA SER A 92 11.54 -8.11 1.96
C SER A 92 12.07 -7.77 3.34
N LEU A 93 11.32 -6.95 4.09
CA LEU A 93 11.66 -6.58 5.45
C LEU A 93 11.69 -7.82 6.37
N PHE A 94 10.71 -8.72 6.25
CA PHE A 94 10.66 -10.00 6.97
C PHE A 94 11.88 -10.88 6.65
N VAL A 95 12.24 -11.04 5.37
CA VAL A 95 13.39 -11.84 4.95
C VAL A 95 14.69 -11.22 5.47
N LEU A 96 14.88 -9.91 5.31
CA LEU A 96 16.07 -9.20 5.80
C LEU A 96 16.23 -9.30 7.31
N HIS A 97 15.12 -9.28 8.06
CA HIS A 97 15.14 -9.49 9.49
C HIS A 97 15.43 -10.95 9.87
N GLN A 98 14.64 -11.87 9.35
CA GLN A 98 14.59 -13.24 9.86
C GLN A 98 15.78 -14.06 9.38
N ALA A 99 16.15 -13.93 8.10
CA ALA A 99 17.23 -14.69 7.50
C ALA A 99 18.59 -14.02 7.71
N PHE A 100 18.65 -12.68 7.67
CA PHE A 100 19.93 -11.96 7.63
C PHE A 100 20.22 -11.09 8.86
N ARG A 101 19.23 -10.84 9.74
CA ARG A 101 19.37 -9.94 10.91
C ARG A 101 19.88 -8.54 10.55
N LEU A 102 19.63 -8.08 9.32
CA LEU A 102 20.16 -6.82 8.80
C LEU A 102 19.32 -5.61 9.20
N VAL A 103 18.02 -5.81 9.43
CA VAL A 103 17.08 -4.80 9.88
C VAL A 103 16.51 -5.17 11.25
N PRO A 104 16.35 -4.21 12.17
CA PRO A 104 15.78 -4.49 13.49
C PRO A 104 14.28 -4.82 13.44
N GLU A 105 13.56 -4.32 12.45
CA GLU A 105 12.12 -4.52 12.29
C GLU A 105 11.80 -5.90 11.66
N ARG A 106 10.73 -6.58 12.10
CA ARG A 106 10.39 -7.98 11.68
C ARG A 106 9.58 -8.14 10.40
N GLY A 107 9.12 -7.04 9.81
CA GLY A 107 8.12 -7.04 8.75
C GLY A 107 6.71 -7.26 9.32
N PHE A 108 5.70 -7.03 8.49
CA PHE A 108 4.28 -7.09 8.84
C PHE A 108 3.97 -6.35 10.15
N LEU A 109 4.30 -5.06 10.18
CA LEU A 109 4.21 -4.23 11.39
C LEU A 109 2.75 -3.97 11.80
N PHE A 110 2.20 -4.77 12.71
CA PHE A 110 0.86 -4.56 13.27
C PHE A 110 0.82 -3.67 14.51
N ALA A 111 1.98 -3.27 15.04
CA ALA A 111 2.03 -2.30 16.12
C ALA A 111 1.43 -0.96 15.66
N PRO A 112 0.64 -0.29 16.51
CA PRO A 112 0.07 1.01 16.20
C PRO A 112 1.16 2.09 16.04
N LEU A 113 0.94 3.02 15.12
CA LEU A 113 1.76 4.22 14.99
C LEU A 113 1.57 5.14 16.21
N PRO A 114 2.64 5.66 16.82
CA PRO A 114 2.53 6.67 17.88
C PRO A 114 1.71 7.88 17.41
N GLY A 115 0.76 8.33 18.22
CA GLY A 115 -0.05 9.54 17.96
C GLY A 115 -1.25 9.36 17.03
N ILE A 116 -1.30 8.31 16.21
CA ILE A 116 -2.41 8.05 15.27
C ILE A 116 -3.17 6.76 15.62
N GLU A 117 -2.55 5.84 16.40
CA GLU A 117 -3.15 4.57 16.86
C GLU A 117 -3.62 3.61 15.75
N ILE A 118 -3.34 3.91 14.49
CA ILE A 118 -3.59 3.01 13.35
C ILE A 118 -2.44 2.00 13.26
N PRO A 119 -2.70 0.70 13.00
CA PRO A 119 -1.62 -0.26 12.84
C PRO A 119 -0.72 0.15 11.66
N ALA A 120 0.60 0.12 11.88
CA ALA A 120 1.59 0.64 10.94
C ALA A 120 1.47 0.03 9.53
N LEU A 121 1.13 -1.26 9.43
CA LEU A 121 0.89 -1.92 8.15
C LEU A 121 -0.23 -1.24 7.34
N TYR A 122 -1.34 -0.85 7.98
CA TYR A 122 -2.43 -0.17 7.28
C TYR A 122 -2.00 1.22 6.82
N ALA A 123 -1.30 1.97 7.67
CA ALA A 123 -0.75 3.27 7.28
C ALA A 123 0.22 3.13 6.09
N LEU A 124 1.09 2.12 6.11
CA LEU A 124 1.98 1.81 5.00
C LEU A 124 1.22 1.38 3.75
N MET A 125 0.15 0.58 3.85
CA MET A 125 -0.70 0.22 2.71
C MET A 125 -1.39 1.44 2.11
N VAL A 126 -1.84 2.39 2.93
CA VAL A 126 -2.41 3.67 2.45
C VAL A 126 -1.34 4.49 1.74
N ALA A 127 -0.16 4.64 2.34
CA ALA A 127 0.97 5.32 1.71
C ALA A 127 1.38 4.65 0.39
N GLY A 128 1.43 3.31 0.37
CA GLY A 128 1.67 2.50 -0.81
C GLY A 128 0.58 2.68 -1.87
N ALA A 129 -0.70 2.78 -1.50
CA ALA A 129 -1.76 3.06 -2.45
C ALA A 129 -1.56 4.43 -3.13
N LEU A 130 -1.29 5.48 -2.33
CA LEU A 130 -1.06 6.83 -2.84
C LEU A 130 0.20 6.90 -3.72
N GLY A 131 1.29 6.28 -3.27
CA GLY A 131 2.52 6.14 -4.04
C GLY A 131 2.32 5.35 -5.34
N GLY A 132 1.53 4.28 -5.31
CA GLY A 132 1.22 3.48 -6.49
C GLY A 132 0.33 4.21 -7.48
N ALA A 133 -0.62 5.02 -7.01
CA ALA A 133 -1.40 5.93 -7.84
C ALA A 133 -0.48 6.93 -8.55
N PHE A 134 0.42 7.58 -7.82
CA PHE A 134 1.42 8.48 -8.38
C PHE A 134 2.34 7.78 -9.40
N LEU A 135 2.90 6.62 -9.04
CA LEU A 135 3.76 5.81 -9.90
C LEU A 135 3.04 5.41 -11.19
N SER A 136 1.78 4.98 -11.11
CA SER A 136 1.00 4.62 -12.30
C SER A 136 0.88 5.77 -13.30
N GLN A 137 0.81 7.02 -12.83
CA GLN A 137 0.80 8.21 -13.67
C GLN A 137 2.19 8.52 -14.21
N MET A 138 3.23 8.40 -13.38
CA MET A 138 4.62 8.56 -13.82
C MET A 138 4.99 7.58 -14.94
N LEU A 139 4.60 6.31 -14.84
CA LEU A 139 4.88 5.30 -15.87
C LEU A 139 4.24 5.63 -17.23
N ARG A 140 3.19 6.47 -17.24
CA ARG A 140 2.55 6.97 -18.46
C ARG A 140 3.29 8.16 -19.07
N TRP A 141 4.06 8.91 -18.29
CA TRP A 141 4.79 10.09 -18.74
C TRP A 141 6.27 9.80 -19.03
N VAL A 142 6.90 8.97 -18.21
CA VAL A 142 8.31 8.61 -18.35
C VAL A 142 8.43 7.43 -19.30
N HIS A 143 8.64 7.71 -20.59
CA HIS A 143 8.85 6.66 -21.60
C HIS A 143 10.31 6.24 -21.76
N ALA A 144 11.25 7.05 -21.27
CA ALA A 144 12.68 6.84 -21.44
C ALA A 144 13.26 5.64 -20.65
N LEU A 145 12.51 5.12 -19.66
CA LEU A 145 12.97 4.04 -18.79
C LEU A 145 12.08 2.80 -18.90
N PRO A 146 12.64 1.58 -18.75
CA PRO A 146 11.84 0.37 -18.53
C PRO A 146 10.96 0.51 -17.27
N ASP A 147 9.72 0.04 -17.34
CA ASP A 147 8.70 0.26 -16.30
C ASP A 147 9.15 -0.20 -14.91
N LEU A 148 9.77 -1.39 -14.83
CA LEU A 148 10.26 -1.96 -13.58
C LEU A 148 11.42 -1.16 -12.98
N LEU A 149 12.32 -0.65 -13.83
CA LEU A 149 13.42 0.19 -13.39
C LEU A 149 12.89 1.54 -12.89
N CYS A 150 11.95 2.15 -13.62
CA CYS A 150 11.29 3.37 -13.19
C CYS A 150 10.59 3.18 -11.84
N GLY A 151 9.85 2.07 -11.67
CA GLY A 151 9.25 1.70 -10.39
C GLY A 151 10.27 1.52 -9.28
N ALA A 152 11.34 0.76 -9.51
CA ALA A 152 12.40 0.54 -8.53
C ALA A 152 13.07 1.85 -8.08
N LEU A 153 13.40 2.74 -9.02
CA LEU A 153 14.02 4.03 -8.71
C LEU A 153 13.05 4.94 -7.94
N LEU A 154 11.80 5.07 -8.40
CA LEU A 154 10.80 5.89 -7.71
C LEU A 154 10.46 5.35 -6.32
N GLY A 155 10.45 4.04 -6.13
CA GLY A 155 10.34 3.43 -4.81
C GLY A 155 11.56 3.77 -3.94
N ALA A 156 12.75 3.41 -4.42
CA ALA A 156 14.00 3.54 -3.68
C ALA A 156 14.31 4.97 -3.24
N PHE A 157 14.01 5.97 -4.07
CA PHE A 157 14.25 7.37 -3.74
C PHE A 157 12.99 8.08 -3.21
N GLY A 158 11.83 7.88 -3.83
CA GLY A 158 10.61 8.61 -3.47
C GLY A 158 10.07 8.24 -2.09
N LEU A 159 9.90 6.95 -1.79
CA LEU A 159 9.41 6.52 -0.47
C LEU A 159 10.47 6.67 0.62
N SER A 160 11.75 6.53 0.29
CA SER A 160 12.82 6.76 1.26
C SER A 160 12.89 8.22 1.72
N LEU A 161 12.46 9.18 0.88
CA LEU A 161 12.29 10.57 1.31
C LEU A 161 11.14 10.74 2.32
N LEU A 162 10.07 9.94 2.21
CA LEU A 162 8.99 9.95 3.22
C LEU A 162 9.46 9.45 4.58
N GLY A 163 10.55 8.66 4.62
CA GLY A 163 11.18 8.24 5.86
C GLY A 163 11.81 9.37 6.67
N GLN A 164 11.95 10.56 6.09
CA GLN A 164 12.42 11.75 6.81
C GLN A 164 11.28 12.49 7.54
N LEU A 165 10.02 12.07 7.36
CA LEU A 165 8.89 12.73 8.01
C LEU A 165 8.82 12.38 9.50
N PRO A 166 8.62 13.38 10.38
CA PRO A 166 8.46 13.15 11.81
C PRO A 166 7.30 12.19 12.11
N GLY A 167 7.52 11.23 13.01
CA GLY A 167 6.45 10.33 13.49
C GLY A 167 6.23 9.06 12.67
N VAL A 168 6.97 8.85 11.58
CA VAL A 168 7.02 7.55 10.89
C VAL A 168 8.07 6.67 11.59
N PRO A 169 7.68 5.58 12.29
CA PRO A 169 8.62 4.75 13.00
C PRO A 169 9.53 3.98 12.05
N GLY A 170 10.79 3.87 12.45
CA GLY A 170 11.76 2.94 11.88
C GLY A 170 12.58 3.54 10.75
N PHE A 171 13.72 4.16 11.08
CA PHE A 171 14.87 4.22 10.17
C PHE A 171 16.19 4.10 10.95
N GLY A 172 16.25 3.21 11.96
CA GLY A 172 17.51 2.89 12.64
C GLY A 172 18.49 2.11 11.75
N ALA A 173 17.98 1.51 10.67
CA ALA A 173 18.77 0.82 9.66
C ALA A 173 19.42 1.81 8.66
N PRO A 174 20.60 1.48 8.10
CA PRO A 174 21.25 2.29 7.07
C PRO A 174 20.34 2.63 5.89
N TRP A 175 20.45 3.85 5.36
CA TRP A 175 19.59 4.38 4.29
C TRP A 175 19.49 3.46 3.05
N TRP A 176 20.55 2.72 2.71
CA TRP A 176 20.57 1.83 1.56
C TRP A 176 19.66 0.61 1.72
N GLN A 177 19.44 0.13 2.96
CA GLN A 177 18.50 -0.97 3.23
C GLN A 177 17.07 -0.54 2.94
N TRP A 178 16.73 0.69 3.31
CA TRP A 178 15.44 1.30 3.00
C TRP A 178 15.28 1.58 1.51
N ALA A 179 16.35 2.02 0.83
CA ALA A 179 16.34 2.13 -0.62
C ALA A 179 16.04 0.77 -1.29
N LEU A 180 16.59 -0.33 -0.79
CA LEU A 180 16.31 -1.67 -1.30
C LEU A 180 14.86 -2.10 -1.03
N ILE A 181 14.37 -1.94 0.21
CA ILE A 181 13.01 -2.33 0.60
C ILE A 181 11.96 -1.51 -0.18
N ASN A 182 12.14 -0.19 -0.21
CA ASN A 182 11.25 0.73 -0.93
C ASN A 182 11.38 0.56 -2.46
N GLY A 183 12.58 0.26 -2.95
CA GLY A 183 12.80 -0.12 -4.34
C GLY A 183 12.06 -1.40 -4.72
N GLY A 184 12.06 -2.41 -3.83
CA GLY A 184 11.27 -3.63 -3.98
C GLY A 184 9.77 -3.36 -4.05
N TRP A 185 9.25 -2.45 -3.22
CA TRP A 185 7.86 -1.99 -3.32
C TRP A 185 7.56 -1.36 -4.70
N GLY A 186 8.42 -0.46 -5.16
CA GLY A 186 8.19 0.29 -6.39
C GLY A 186 8.28 -0.61 -7.63
N TRP A 187 9.25 -1.52 -7.63
CA TRP A 187 9.36 -2.60 -8.61
C TRP A 187 8.10 -3.47 -8.62
N GLY A 188 7.66 -3.94 -7.45
CA GLY A 188 6.49 -4.80 -7.30
C GLY A 188 5.21 -4.12 -7.77
N THR A 189 5.06 -2.83 -7.47
CA THR A 189 3.94 -2.02 -7.94
C THR A 189 3.95 -1.93 -9.47
N ALA A 190 5.09 -1.59 -10.07
CA ALA A 190 5.21 -1.54 -11.54
C ALA A 190 4.95 -2.91 -12.19
N PHE A 191 5.41 -3.99 -11.57
CA PHE A 191 5.14 -5.36 -12.02
C PHE A 191 3.64 -5.67 -12.04
N LEU A 192 2.93 -5.39 -10.93
CA LEU A 192 1.49 -5.62 -10.81
C LEU A 192 0.64 -4.74 -11.74
N LEU A 193 1.19 -3.60 -12.20
CA LEU A 193 0.52 -2.71 -13.15
C LEU A 193 0.66 -3.14 -14.62
N ARG A 194 1.57 -4.06 -14.96
CA ARG A 194 1.81 -4.51 -16.34
C ARG A 194 0.55 -4.97 -17.09
N PRO A 195 -0.37 -5.75 -16.49
CA PRO A 195 -1.59 -6.18 -17.18
C PRO A 195 -2.51 -5.04 -17.62
N LEU A 196 -2.35 -3.84 -17.04
CA LEU A 196 -3.15 -2.67 -17.40
C LEU A 196 -2.64 -1.94 -18.64
N ALA A 197 -1.50 -2.35 -19.20
CA ALA A 197 -0.91 -1.79 -20.42
C ALA A 197 -0.90 -0.24 -20.41
N LEU A 198 -0.36 0.33 -19.33
CA LEU A 198 -0.42 1.78 -19.07
C LEU A 198 0.25 2.62 -20.17
N ARG A 199 1.14 2.03 -20.98
CA ARG A 199 1.79 2.65 -22.13
C ARG A 199 1.06 2.30 -23.43
N GLY A 200 0.53 3.32 -24.12
CA GLY A 200 0.21 3.27 -25.56
C GLY A 200 -1.05 2.51 -26.01
N GLY A 201 -1.83 1.87 -25.13
CA GLY A 201 -2.95 0.99 -25.55
C GLY A 201 -4.34 1.64 -25.71
N GLU A 202 -4.57 2.82 -25.12
CA GLU A 202 -5.93 3.31 -24.87
C GLU A 202 -6.67 3.80 -26.12
N GLY A 203 -5.94 4.28 -27.13
CA GLY A 203 -6.54 4.77 -28.39
C GLY A 203 -7.04 3.67 -29.33
N ARG A 204 -6.48 2.45 -29.26
CA ARG A 204 -6.76 1.39 -30.25
C ARG A 204 -7.96 0.52 -29.92
N HIS A 205 -8.36 0.42 -28.65
CA HIS A 205 -9.51 -0.42 -28.25
C HIS A 205 -10.83 0.36 -28.20
N GLY A 206 -10.80 1.68 -27.95
CA GLY A 206 -12.00 2.51 -28.06
C GLY A 206 -12.53 2.60 -29.50
N ALA A 207 -11.63 2.63 -30.49
CA ALA A 207 -11.99 2.68 -31.91
C ALA A 207 -12.60 1.38 -32.45
N ARG A 208 -12.32 0.21 -31.83
CA ARG A 208 -12.88 -1.09 -32.25
C ARG A 208 -14.24 -1.41 -31.62
N ALA A 209 -14.64 -0.72 -30.56
CA ALA A 209 -15.93 -0.91 -29.92
C ALA A 209 -17.01 0.07 -30.42
N ALA A 210 -16.63 1.01 -31.30
CA ALA A 210 -17.49 2.07 -31.83
C ALA A 210 -17.76 1.95 -33.34
N GLY A 211 -17.32 0.86 -33.98
CA GLY A 211 -17.64 0.49 -35.37
C GLY A 211 -18.22 -0.91 -35.40
#